data_AF-A0A359CD74-F1
#
_entry.id   AF-A0A359CD74-F1
#
_cell.length_a   1.000
_cell.length_b   1.000
_cell.length_c   1.000
_cell.angle_alpha   90.00
_cell.angle_beta   90.00
_cell.angle_gamma   90.00
#
_symmetry.space_group_name_H-M   'P 1'
#
loop_
_entity.id
_entity.type
_entity.pdbx_description
1 polymer ?
#
loop_
_entity_poly.entity_id
_entity_poly.type
_entity_poly.pdbx_seq_one_letter_code
_entity_poly.pdbx_strand_id
1 'polypeptide(L)'
;MEDFLGYHSEWNLGSPGGWDYQRITQIIGKEVWNRLNAIRTIGVDLDFDHPLLYPINGFVEMLLEAYRAREGRNPGVIAVVAEEETLEDVTENVNLAAKLSEIDGIKGVLLAPHELEYRNGRVCHRGRPVSLIFMDFNTDILLSLHRKRDLSPLLTAVREGRVINPRGTEPINVKSTFELITGSCRNRFHPETVRRTPWTRKFHPRKTDGPKGEAIDDLIEWTRKRWDGLVLKPERGYSGKGVRVGGVHTDVEEAIGIAL
;
A
#
# COMPACT_ATOMS: atom_id res chain seq x y z
N MET A 1 6.70 15.30 -22.45
CA MET A 1 5.97 14.07 -22.06
C MET A 1 4.51 14.46 -22.03
N GLU A 2 3.85 14.51 -23.19
CA GLU A 2 2.57 15.24 -23.29
C GLU A 2 1.32 14.44 -22.92
N ASP A 3 1.34 13.10 -22.90
CA ASP A 3 0.15 12.34 -22.46
C ASP A 3 0.53 11.10 -21.64
N PHE A 4 0.78 11.28 -20.34
CA PHE A 4 0.61 10.15 -19.43
C PHE A 4 -0.87 9.74 -19.47
N LEU A 5 -1.20 8.48 -19.71
CA LEU A 5 -2.60 7.97 -19.77
C LEU A 5 -2.98 7.17 -18.51
N GLY A 6 -2.28 7.37 -17.39
CA GLY A 6 -2.59 6.67 -16.15
C GLY A 6 -3.84 7.18 -15.46
N TYR A 7 -4.52 6.32 -14.72
CA TYR A 7 -5.61 6.65 -13.80
C TYR A 7 -5.35 5.94 -12.46
N HIS A 8 -5.85 6.51 -11.37
CA HIS A 8 -5.77 5.88 -10.07
C HIS A 8 -6.75 4.71 -9.99
N SER A 9 -6.26 3.50 -9.69
CA SER A 9 -7.11 2.35 -9.39
C SER A 9 -7.48 2.28 -7.90
N GLU A 10 -6.54 2.64 -7.03
CA GLU A 10 -6.65 2.73 -5.56
C GLU A 10 -5.45 3.52 -4.99
N TRP A 11 -5.51 3.88 -3.70
CA TRP A 11 -4.45 4.61 -2.99
C TRP A 11 -3.95 3.84 -1.76
N ASN A 12 -2.91 3.02 -1.91
CA ASN A 12 -2.35 2.25 -0.80
C ASN A 12 -1.52 3.11 0.17
N LEU A 13 -2.18 3.61 1.24
CA LEU A 13 -1.59 4.55 2.22
C LEU A 13 -1.31 3.95 3.60
N GLY A 14 -1.42 2.61 3.72
CA GLY A 14 -1.23 1.88 4.98
C GLY A 14 0.12 1.16 5.02
N SER A 15 0.24 0.04 4.31
CA SER A 15 1.50 -0.71 4.14
C SER A 15 1.67 -1.10 2.67
N PRO A 16 2.27 -0.23 1.83
CA PRO A 16 2.37 -0.51 0.40
C PRO A 16 3.51 -1.48 0.09
N GLY A 17 3.24 -2.79 0.00
CA GLY A 17 4.22 -3.84 -0.33
C GLY A 17 4.77 -3.81 -1.77
N GLY A 18 5.64 -4.77 -2.10
CA GLY A 18 6.12 -5.02 -3.46
C GLY A 18 7.41 -4.31 -3.85
N TRP A 19 8.03 -3.55 -2.94
CA TRP A 19 9.26 -2.80 -3.24
C TRP A 19 10.46 -3.70 -3.53
N ASP A 20 10.54 -4.89 -2.91
CA ASP A 20 11.61 -5.85 -3.21
C ASP A 20 11.20 -6.87 -4.27
N TYR A 21 9.92 -7.28 -4.29
CA TYR A 21 9.41 -8.15 -5.34
C TYR A 21 9.57 -7.54 -6.73
N GLN A 22 9.43 -6.22 -6.86
CA GLN A 22 9.74 -5.50 -8.09
C GLN A 22 11.19 -5.75 -8.53
N ARG A 23 12.17 -5.55 -7.64
CA ARG A 23 13.60 -5.84 -7.92
C ARG A 23 13.80 -7.30 -8.32
N ILE A 24 13.24 -8.25 -7.58
CA ILE A 24 13.37 -9.69 -7.86
C ILE A 24 12.85 -10.00 -9.27
N THR A 25 11.68 -9.43 -9.60
CA THR A 25 11.06 -9.59 -10.92
C THR A 25 11.93 -9.00 -12.02
N GLN A 26 12.60 -7.86 -11.79
CA GLN A 26 13.55 -7.29 -12.77
C GLN A 26 14.76 -8.19 -13.01
N ILE A 27 15.36 -8.74 -11.95
CA ILE A 27 16.52 -9.64 -12.06
C ILE A 27 16.15 -10.88 -12.89
N ILE A 28 15.00 -11.49 -12.59
CA ILE A 28 14.49 -12.64 -13.34
C ILE A 28 14.19 -12.24 -14.79
N GLY A 29 13.52 -11.11 -14.99
CA GLY A 29 13.15 -10.59 -16.31
C GLY A 29 14.37 -10.34 -17.20
N LYS A 30 15.42 -9.74 -16.65
CA LYS A 30 16.69 -9.51 -17.34
C LYS A 30 17.34 -10.80 -17.79
N GLU A 31 17.39 -11.81 -16.91
CA GLU A 31 17.96 -13.12 -17.24
C GLU A 31 17.17 -13.83 -18.35
N VAL A 32 15.84 -13.80 -18.27
CA VAL A 32 14.97 -14.36 -19.32
C VAL A 32 15.17 -13.61 -20.64
N TRP A 33 15.22 -12.28 -20.62
CA TRP A 33 15.42 -11.44 -21.79
C TRP A 33 16.73 -11.74 -22.52
N ASN A 34 17.82 -11.89 -21.75
CA ASN A 34 19.13 -12.24 -22.29
C ASN A 34 19.12 -13.60 -22.97
N ARG A 35 18.49 -14.61 -22.35
CA ARG A 35 18.35 -15.96 -22.93
C ARG A 35 17.54 -15.97 -24.20
N LEU A 36 16.43 -15.24 -24.25
CA LEU A 36 15.62 -15.13 -25.46
C LEU A 36 16.40 -14.49 -26.60
N ASN A 37 17.15 -13.41 -26.34
CA ASN A 37 17.96 -12.74 -27.35
C ASN A 37 19.14 -13.60 -27.86
N ALA A 38 19.65 -14.52 -27.03
CA ALA A 38 20.65 -15.50 -27.46
C ALA A 38 20.07 -16.55 -28.44
N ILE A 39 18.77 -16.86 -28.35
CA ILE A 39 18.07 -17.78 -29.27
C ILE A 39 17.71 -17.04 -30.57
N ARG A 40 17.11 -15.87 -30.44
CA ARG A 40 16.70 -15.02 -31.56
C ARG A 40 16.71 -13.57 -31.11
N THR A 41 17.52 -12.75 -31.76
CA THR A 41 17.56 -11.31 -31.50
C THR A 41 16.19 -10.69 -31.76
N ILE A 42 15.61 -10.07 -30.74
CA ILE A 42 14.27 -9.46 -30.79
C ILE A 42 14.32 -8.03 -31.34
N GLY A 43 15.52 -7.42 -31.37
CA GLY A 43 15.74 -6.09 -31.97
C GLY A 43 15.20 -4.93 -31.13
N VAL A 44 14.95 -5.18 -29.85
CA VAL A 44 14.57 -4.17 -28.85
C VAL A 44 15.65 -4.14 -27.78
N ASP A 45 16.04 -2.95 -27.35
CA ASP A 45 16.94 -2.75 -26.22
C ASP A 45 16.12 -2.32 -25.00
N LEU A 46 16.30 -3.02 -23.88
CA LEU A 46 15.53 -2.80 -22.64
C LEU A 46 16.50 -2.56 -21.50
N ASP A 47 16.32 -1.44 -20.80
CA ASP A 47 17.05 -1.12 -19.58
C ASP A 47 16.33 -1.71 -18.36
N PHE A 48 16.82 -2.87 -17.90
CA PHE A 48 16.35 -3.51 -16.69
C PHE A 48 16.98 -2.96 -15.41
N ASP A 49 18.05 -2.16 -15.52
CA ASP A 49 18.84 -1.67 -14.39
C ASP A 49 18.43 -0.24 -13.95
N HIS A 50 17.40 0.33 -14.59
CA HIS A 50 16.92 1.67 -14.28
C HIS A 50 16.53 1.77 -12.78
N PRO A 51 17.02 2.78 -12.02
CA PRO A 51 16.82 2.85 -10.57
C PRO A 51 15.35 2.84 -10.10
N LEU A 52 14.43 3.40 -10.90
CA LEU A 52 12.99 3.36 -10.62
C LEU A 52 12.41 1.94 -10.55
N LEU A 53 13.10 0.95 -11.11
CA LEU A 53 12.71 -0.45 -11.07
C LEU A 53 13.31 -1.20 -9.84
N TYR A 54 14.08 -0.49 -9.00
CA TYR A 54 14.65 -0.99 -7.75
C TYR A 54 14.19 -0.14 -6.56
N PRO A 55 12.86 -0.03 -6.32
CA PRO A 55 12.32 0.91 -5.33
C PRO A 55 12.79 0.62 -3.90
N ILE A 56 13.24 -0.61 -3.59
CA ILE A 56 13.88 -0.93 -2.31
C ILE A 56 15.06 -0.01 -1.97
N ASN A 57 15.84 0.47 -2.95
CA ASN A 57 16.98 1.36 -2.69
C ASN A 57 16.49 2.69 -2.11
N GLY A 58 15.57 3.35 -2.82
CA GLY A 58 14.97 4.60 -2.35
C GLY A 58 14.19 4.43 -1.04
N PHE A 59 13.56 3.26 -0.84
CA PHE A 59 12.86 2.97 0.41
C PHE A 59 13.82 2.85 1.61
N VAL A 60 14.94 2.14 1.45
CA VAL A 60 16.00 2.05 2.47
C VAL A 60 16.62 3.42 2.76
N GLU A 61 16.89 4.21 1.72
CA GLU A 61 17.39 5.58 1.87
C GLU A 61 16.40 6.45 2.66
N MET A 62 15.11 6.40 2.34
CA MET A 62 14.07 7.13 3.06
C MET A 62 13.98 6.72 4.54
N LEU A 63 14.06 5.42 4.85
CA LEU A 63 14.08 4.94 6.24
C LEU A 63 15.34 5.42 6.98
N LEU A 64 16.50 5.41 6.31
CA LEU A 64 17.76 5.87 6.87
C LEU A 64 17.76 7.39 7.11
N GLU A 65 17.18 8.18 6.21
CA GLU A 65 17.00 9.61 6.39
C GLU A 65 16.10 9.92 7.58
N ALA A 66 14.96 9.23 7.69
CA ALA A 66 14.05 9.39 8.82
C ALA A 66 14.68 8.96 10.15
N TYR A 67 15.47 7.88 10.14
CA TYR A 67 16.29 7.47 11.29
C TYR A 67 17.28 8.56 11.67
N ARG A 68 18.05 9.08 10.70
CA ARG A 68 19.09 10.10 10.94
C ARG A 68 18.52 11.42 11.43
N ALA A 69 17.34 11.81 10.94
CA ALA A 69 16.63 12.98 11.44
C ALA A 69 16.25 12.86 12.92
N ARG A 70 16.00 11.63 13.40
CA ARG A 70 15.63 11.33 14.79
C ARG A 70 16.82 11.10 15.71
N GLU A 71 17.78 10.29 15.28
CA GLU A 71 18.86 9.75 16.14
C GLU A 71 20.26 10.25 15.74
N GLY A 72 20.37 11.07 14.68
CA GLY A 72 21.65 11.52 14.12
C GLY A 72 22.42 10.38 13.45
N ARG A 73 23.75 10.37 13.62
CA ARG A 73 24.64 9.30 13.11
C ARG A 73 24.96 8.23 14.15
N ASN A 74 24.22 8.20 15.26
CA ASN A 74 24.43 7.19 16.29
C ASN A 74 24.06 5.79 15.75
N PRO A 75 24.73 4.73 16.22
CA PRO A 75 24.28 3.37 15.93
C PRO A 75 22.89 3.10 16.52
N GLY A 76 22.09 2.25 15.87
CA GLY A 76 20.74 1.97 16.35
C GLY A 76 20.00 0.89 15.57
N VAL A 77 18.72 0.73 15.90
CA VAL A 77 17.87 -0.36 15.39
C VAL A 77 16.72 0.21 14.57
N ILE A 78 16.56 -0.30 13.35
CA ILE A 78 15.38 -0.09 12.52
C ILE A 78 14.66 -1.44 12.44
N ALA A 79 13.41 -1.47 12.89
CA ALA A 79 12.60 -2.68 12.93
C ALA A 79 11.62 -2.74 11.76
N VAL A 80 11.57 -3.89 11.11
CA VAL A 80 10.50 -4.34 10.23
C VAL A 80 9.59 -5.22 11.08
N VAL A 81 8.33 -4.82 11.24
CA VAL A 81 7.36 -5.51 12.10
C VAL A 81 6.28 -6.13 11.24
N ALA A 82 6.14 -7.45 11.29
CA ALA A 82 5.16 -8.20 10.51
C ALA A 82 4.40 -9.21 11.39
N GLU A 83 3.38 -9.87 10.84
CA GLU A 83 2.65 -10.94 11.54
C GLU A 83 3.60 -12.11 11.86
N GLU A 84 3.48 -12.72 13.05
CA GLU A 84 4.40 -13.77 13.55
C GLU A 84 4.49 -14.94 12.56
N GLU A 85 3.35 -15.31 11.99
CA GLU A 85 3.19 -16.40 11.03
C GLU A 85 3.85 -16.11 9.66
N THR A 86 4.25 -14.85 9.41
CA THR A 86 4.77 -14.40 8.10
C THR A 86 6.26 -14.08 8.11
N LEU A 87 6.91 -14.13 9.28
CA LEU A 87 8.30 -13.68 9.45
C LEU A 87 9.30 -14.47 8.61
N GLU A 88 9.05 -15.76 8.38
CA GLU A 88 9.95 -16.64 7.61
C GLU A 88 9.63 -16.66 6.11
N ASP A 89 8.39 -16.36 5.73
CA ASP A 89 7.89 -16.56 4.37
C ASP A 89 7.91 -15.28 3.52
N VAL A 90 7.80 -14.10 4.15
CA VAL A 90 7.73 -12.82 3.41
C VAL A 90 9.14 -12.36 3.06
N THR A 91 9.61 -12.83 1.91
CA THR A 91 10.95 -12.58 1.38
C THR A 91 11.32 -11.09 1.33
N GLU A 92 10.39 -10.20 0.96
CA GLU A 92 10.69 -8.76 0.89
C GLU A 92 11.02 -8.14 2.25
N ASN A 93 10.40 -8.61 3.34
CA ASN A 93 10.65 -8.12 4.70
C ASN A 93 11.98 -8.65 5.25
N VAL A 94 12.30 -9.92 4.97
CA VAL A 94 13.60 -10.52 5.29
C VAL A 94 14.72 -9.75 4.60
N ASN A 95 14.57 -9.50 3.30
CA ASN A 95 15.56 -8.76 2.51
C ASN A 95 15.69 -7.31 2.96
N LEU A 96 14.58 -6.66 3.34
CA LEU A 96 14.62 -5.29 3.88
C LEU A 96 15.44 -5.22 5.19
N ALA A 97 15.18 -6.12 6.14
CA ALA A 97 15.93 -6.16 7.39
C ALA A 97 17.42 -6.48 7.18
N ALA A 98 17.74 -7.39 6.26
CA ALA A 98 19.12 -7.69 5.87
C ALA A 98 19.81 -6.46 5.28
N LYS A 99 19.17 -5.78 4.31
CA LYS A 99 19.71 -4.61 3.63
C LYS A 99 19.92 -3.41 4.55
N LEU A 100 19.02 -3.20 5.51
CA LEU A 100 19.22 -2.20 6.56
C LEU A 100 20.46 -2.50 7.42
N SER A 101 20.78 -3.79 7.63
CA SER A 101 21.95 -4.22 8.40
C SER A 101 23.28 -4.13 7.64
N GLU A 102 23.24 -3.91 6.32
CA GLU A 102 24.43 -3.65 5.51
C GLU A 102 24.97 -2.22 5.73
N ILE A 103 24.16 -1.33 6.30
CA ILE A 103 24.53 0.06 6.57
C ILE A 103 25.29 0.14 7.89
N ASP A 104 26.49 0.74 7.84
CA ASP A 104 27.32 0.91 9.04
C ASP A 104 26.58 1.62 10.18
N GLY A 105 26.67 1.04 11.38
CA GLY A 105 25.97 1.49 12.58
C GLY A 105 24.48 1.15 12.64
N ILE A 106 23.85 0.63 11.58
CA ILE A 106 22.43 0.28 11.60
C ILE A 106 22.25 -1.23 11.75
N LYS A 107 21.35 -1.62 12.65
CA LYS A 107 20.85 -2.98 12.75
C LYS A 107 19.41 -3.04 12.27
N GLY A 108 19.19 -3.67 11.13
CA GLY A 108 17.86 -4.08 10.68
C GLY A 108 17.40 -5.32 11.45
N VAL A 109 16.15 -5.35 11.86
CA VAL A 109 15.53 -6.53 12.51
C VAL A 109 14.16 -6.78 11.92
N LEU A 110 13.81 -8.05 11.70
CA LEU A 110 12.45 -8.50 11.41
C LEU A 110 11.90 -9.19 12.67
N LEU A 111 10.73 -8.77 13.14
CA LEU A 111 10.15 -9.27 14.39
C LEU A 111 8.62 -9.22 14.41
N ALA A 112 8.01 -10.05 15.25
CA ALA A 112 6.59 -9.99 15.55
C ALA A 112 6.27 -8.84 16.51
N PRO A 113 5.08 -8.22 16.44
CA PRO A 113 4.78 -7.01 17.21
C PRO A 113 4.82 -7.20 18.73
N HIS A 114 4.59 -8.42 19.23
CA HIS A 114 4.61 -8.73 20.66
C HIS A 114 6.03 -8.96 21.21
N GLU A 115 7.05 -9.02 20.36
CA GLU A 115 8.47 -9.06 20.78
C GLU A 115 9.01 -7.67 21.17
N LEU A 116 8.24 -6.61 20.90
CA LEU A 116 8.56 -5.27 21.35
C LEU A 116 8.28 -5.12 22.84
N GLU A 117 9.19 -4.45 23.52
CA GLU A 117 9.18 -4.26 24.96
C GLU A 117 9.23 -2.76 25.28
N TYR A 118 8.62 -2.31 26.38
CA TYR A 118 8.83 -0.95 26.87
C TYR A 118 9.73 -0.97 28.10
N ARG A 119 10.97 -0.49 27.97
CA ARG A 119 11.98 -0.48 29.03
C ARG A 119 12.66 0.88 29.12
N ASN A 120 12.86 1.38 30.34
CA ASN A 120 13.57 2.63 30.60
C ASN A 120 13.03 3.82 29.77
N GLY A 121 11.71 3.90 29.63
CA GLY A 121 11.05 4.97 28.88
C GLY A 121 11.23 4.89 27.36
N ARG A 122 11.60 3.72 26.81
CA ARG A 122 11.77 3.52 25.37
C ARG A 122 11.20 2.18 24.91
N VAL A 123 10.73 2.16 23.67
CA VAL A 123 10.40 0.92 22.96
C VAL A 123 11.70 0.23 22.55
N CYS A 124 11.80 -1.07 22.85
CA CYS A 124 13.00 -1.88 22.73
C CYS A 124 12.69 -3.24 22.09
N HIS A 125 13.71 -3.89 21.55
CA HIS A 125 13.69 -5.30 21.16
C HIS A 125 14.93 -5.98 21.76
N ARG A 126 14.73 -7.03 22.58
CA ARG A 126 15.82 -7.71 23.31
C ARG A 126 16.70 -6.74 24.09
N GLY A 127 16.06 -5.79 24.77
CA GLY A 127 16.70 -4.74 25.56
C GLY A 127 17.39 -3.61 24.77
N ARG A 128 17.43 -3.66 23.44
CA ARG A 128 17.99 -2.57 22.61
C ARG A 128 16.90 -1.59 22.17
N PRO A 129 17.08 -0.26 22.34
CA PRO A 129 16.12 0.72 21.86
C PRO A 129 15.86 0.61 20.36
N VAL A 130 14.59 0.62 19.97
CA VAL A 130 14.15 0.63 18.58
C VAL A 130 13.89 2.08 18.19
N SER A 131 14.66 2.57 17.22
CA SER A 131 14.64 3.96 16.80
C SER A 131 13.47 4.23 15.85
N LEU A 132 13.28 3.31 14.91
CA LEU A 132 12.33 3.44 13.81
C LEU A 132 11.66 2.09 13.53
N ILE A 133 10.39 2.12 13.16
CA ILE A 133 9.61 0.94 12.80
C ILE A 133 8.97 1.17 11.42
N PHE A 134 9.19 0.24 10.51
CA PHE A 134 8.30 -0.02 9.39
C PHE A 134 7.42 -1.21 9.76
N MET A 135 6.10 -1.10 9.58
CA MET A 135 5.17 -2.10 10.07
C MET A 135 4.25 -2.57 8.93
N ASP A 136 4.38 -3.84 8.58
CA ASP A 136 3.85 -4.44 7.37
C ASP A 136 2.50 -5.14 7.57
N PHE A 137 1.56 -4.42 8.17
CA PHE A 137 0.16 -4.80 8.25
C PHE A 137 -0.69 -3.56 8.53
N ASN A 138 -2.00 -3.70 8.31
CA ASN A 138 -2.96 -2.61 8.43
C ASN A 138 -3.45 -2.42 9.88
N THR A 139 -4.21 -1.36 10.13
CA THR A 139 -4.72 -1.00 11.46
C THR A 139 -5.74 -2.03 11.97
N ASP A 140 -6.53 -2.64 11.09
CA ASP A 140 -7.50 -3.67 11.49
C ASP A 140 -6.77 -4.92 12.04
N ILE A 141 -5.65 -5.32 11.41
CA ILE A 141 -4.76 -6.40 11.89
C ILE A 141 -4.08 -5.98 13.20
N LEU A 142 -3.54 -4.76 13.29
CA LEU A 142 -2.95 -4.24 14.54
C LEU A 142 -3.92 -4.36 15.72
N LEU A 143 -5.16 -3.89 15.55
CA LEU A 143 -6.19 -3.95 16.58
C LEU A 143 -6.61 -5.39 16.89
N SER A 144 -6.66 -6.25 15.88
CA SER A 144 -6.96 -7.68 16.06
C SER A 144 -5.89 -8.39 16.89
N LEU A 145 -4.61 -8.15 16.58
CA LEU A 145 -3.48 -8.71 17.33
C LEU A 145 -3.44 -8.14 18.75
N HIS A 146 -3.71 -6.85 18.94
CA HIS A 146 -3.73 -6.23 20.26
C HIS A 146 -4.81 -6.80 21.18
N ARG A 147 -5.95 -7.23 20.63
CA ARG A 147 -6.99 -7.93 21.40
C ARG A 147 -6.55 -9.31 21.87
N LYS A 148 -5.58 -9.93 21.20
CA LYS A 148 -5.06 -11.28 21.51
C LYS A 148 -3.81 -11.23 22.39
N ARG A 149 -2.95 -10.24 22.21
CA ARG A 149 -1.69 -10.05 22.93
C ARG A 149 -1.50 -8.58 23.27
N ASP A 150 -0.85 -8.27 24.39
CA ASP A 150 -0.53 -6.88 24.71
C ASP A 150 0.50 -6.32 23.72
N LEU A 151 0.09 -5.31 22.96
CA LEU A 151 0.91 -4.59 21.97
C LEU A 151 1.12 -3.13 22.40
N SER A 152 0.95 -2.83 23.70
CA SER A 152 1.19 -1.50 24.26
C SER A 152 2.54 -0.90 23.85
N PRO A 153 3.65 -1.66 23.79
CA PRO A 153 4.93 -1.12 23.27
C PRO A 153 4.85 -0.61 21.83
N LEU A 154 4.18 -1.35 20.93
CA LEU A 154 3.99 -0.92 19.54
C LEU A 154 3.05 0.31 19.45
N LEU A 155 1.97 0.32 20.23
CA LEU A 155 1.07 1.48 20.29
C LEU A 155 1.78 2.73 20.83
N THR A 156 2.69 2.57 21.79
CA THR A 156 3.55 3.65 22.26
C THR A 156 4.51 4.13 21.17
N ALA A 157 5.11 3.22 20.40
CA ALA A 157 5.94 3.61 19.24
C ALA A 157 5.16 4.43 18.19
N VAL A 158 3.88 4.08 17.96
CA VAL A 158 2.98 4.88 17.10
C VAL A 158 2.79 6.29 17.68
N ARG A 159 2.48 6.41 18.98
CA ARG A 159 2.31 7.71 19.65
C ARG A 159 3.57 8.57 19.63
N GLU A 160 4.74 7.96 19.71
CA GLU A 160 6.05 8.63 19.63
C GLU A 160 6.50 8.95 18.19
N GLY A 161 5.68 8.63 17.18
CA GLY A 161 5.98 8.85 15.77
C GLY A 161 7.14 8.01 15.24
N ARG A 162 7.45 6.88 15.88
CA ARG A 162 8.54 5.97 15.46
C ARG A 162 8.14 5.07 14.29
N VAL A 163 6.84 4.90 14.07
CA VAL A 163 6.29 4.12 12.94
C VAL A 163 6.20 5.01 11.71
N ILE A 164 6.90 4.67 10.63
CA ILE A 164 7.05 5.53 9.44
C ILE A 164 5.83 5.55 8.54
N ASN A 165 5.11 4.45 8.41
CA ASN A 165 3.86 4.45 7.66
C ASN A 165 2.72 5.03 8.52
N PRO A 166 2.31 6.29 8.27
CA PRO A 166 1.51 7.04 9.22
C PRO A 166 0.12 6.43 9.34
N ARG A 167 -0.22 5.93 10.52
CA ARG A 167 -1.51 5.26 10.75
C ARG A 167 -2.73 6.16 10.56
N GLY A 168 -2.53 7.49 10.67
CA GLY A 168 -3.56 8.48 10.39
C GLY A 168 -3.97 8.57 8.92
N THR A 169 -3.18 8.05 7.97
CA THR A 169 -3.54 8.05 6.53
C THR A 169 -4.26 6.79 6.08
N GLU A 170 -4.31 5.74 6.89
CA GLU A 170 -5.02 4.53 6.51
C GLU A 170 -6.55 4.75 6.33
N PRO A 171 -7.22 5.57 7.16
CA PRO A 171 -8.64 5.87 6.96
C PRO A 171 -8.99 6.55 5.63
N ILE A 172 -8.03 7.22 4.97
CA ILE A 172 -8.24 7.85 3.66
C ILE A 172 -7.95 6.92 2.47
N ASN A 173 -7.57 5.66 2.72
CA ASN A 173 -7.42 4.59 1.71
C ASN A 173 -8.78 3.96 1.30
N VAL A 174 -9.90 4.36 1.93
CA VAL A 174 -11.20 3.79 1.56
C VAL A 174 -11.57 4.20 0.13
N LYS A 175 -12.05 3.24 -0.67
CA LYS A 175 -12.36 3.48 -2.09
C LYS A 175 -13.43 4.56 -2.28
N SER A 176 -14.31 4.74 -1.29
CA SER A 176 -15.32 5.80 -1.26
C SER A 176 -14.74 7.22 -1.22
N THR A 177 -13.48 7.40 -0.80
CA THR A 177 -12.81 8.71 -0.82
C THR A 177 -12.75 9.30 -2.23
N PHE A 178 -12.75 8.48 -3.28
CA PHE A 178 -12.78 8.95 -4.68
C PHE A 178 -14.06 9.72 -5.02
N GLU A 179 -15.19 9.47 -4.33
CA GLU A 179 -16.41 10.29 -4.47
C GLU A 179 -16.15 11.74 -4.01
N LEU A 180 -15.39 11.93 -2.92
CA LEU A 180 -15.05 13.26 -2.43
C LEU A 180 -14.11 14.00 -3.38
N ILE A 181 -13.10 13.30 -3.89
CA ILE A 181 -12.09 13.87 -4.81
C ILE A 181 -12.73 14.30 -6.13
N THR A 182 -13.62 13.48 -6.69
CA THR A 182 -14.32 13.78 -7.95
C THR A 182 -15.58 14.63 -7.77
N GLY A 183 -15.97 14.89 -6.52
CA GLY A 183 -17.18 15.62 -6.15
C GLY A 183 -16.91 16.86 -5.31
N SER A 184 -17.46 16.89 -4.10
CA SER A 184 -17.54 18.09 -3.25
C SER A 184 -16.18 18.66 -2.83
N CYS A 185 -15.13 17.85 -2.79
CA CYS A 185 -13.80 18.26 -2.37
C CYS A 185 -12.83 18.47 -3.56
N ARG A 186 -13.29 18.40 -4.81
CA ARG A 186 -12.43 18.53 -6.00
C ARG A 186 -11.50 19.75 -5.98
N ASN A 187 -11.97 20.89 -5.46
CA ASN A 187 -11.20 22.13 -5.41
C ASN A 187 -10.14 22.16 -4.29
N ARG A 188 -10.06 21.11 -3.46
CA ARG A 188 -9.05 20.93 -2.40
C ARG A 188 -7.87 20.07 -2.85
N PHE A 189 -7.96 19.43 -4.02
CA PHE A 189 -6.92 18.57 -4.57
C PHE A 189 -6.30 19.21 -5.81
N HIS A 190 -5.09 18.75 -6.14
CA HIS A 190 -4.43 19.17 -7.37
C HIS A 190 -5.30 18.77 -8.59
N PRO A 191 -5.45 19.63 -9.63
CA PRO A 191 -6.29 19.34 -10.78
C PRO A 191 -5.97 18.00 -11.46
N GLU A 192 -4.69 17.63 -11.50
CA GLU A 192 -4.25 16.36 -12.05
C GLU A 192 -4.74 15.17 -11.23
N THR A 193 -4.73 15.24 -9.89
CA THR A 193 -5.29 14.20 -9.03
C THR A 193 -6.77 14.00 -9.30
N VAL A 194 -7.53 15.09 -9.45
CA VAL A 194 -8.97 15.02 -9.78
C VAL A 194 -9.18 14.39 -11.15
N ARG A 195 -8.47 14.88 -12.18
CA ARG A 195 -8.56 14.37 -13.57
C ARG A 195 -8.24 12.89 -13.68
N ARG A 196 -7.33 12.39 -12.84
CA ARG A 196 -6.82 11.01 -12.86
C ARG A 196 -7.60 10.06 -11.95
N THR A 197 -8.51 10.59 -11.14
CA THR A 197 -9.36 9.78 -10.25
C THR A 197 -10.64 9.38 -10.99
N PRO A 198 -10.94 8.07 -11.14
CA PRO A 198 -12.17 7.61 -11.77
C PRO A 198 -13.41 8.10 -11.03
N TRP A 199 -14.48 8.40 -11.78
CA TRP A 199 -15.79 8.68 -11.19
C TRP A 199 -16.20 7.53 -10.28
N THR A 200 -16.50 7.85 -9.03
CA THR A 200 -16.82 6.87 -7.98
C THR A 200 -17.97 7.41 -7.14
N ARG A 201 -18.90 6.54 -6.76
CA ARG A 201 -20.01 6.85 -5.84
C ARG A 201 -20.19 5.72 -4.85
N LYS A 202 -20.46 6.06 -3.59
CA LYS A 202 -20.99 5.11 -2.61
C LYS A 202 -22.32 4.57 -3.12
N PHE A 203 -22.40 3.24 -3.18
CA PHE A 203 -23.48 2.53 -3.81
C PHE A 203 -24.60 2.22 -2.80
N HIS A 204 -25.68 2.99 -2.88
CA HIS A 204 -26.94 2.77 -2.14
C HIS A 204 -28.06 3.54 -2.85
N PRO A 205 -29.36 3.27 -2.58
CA PRO A 205 -30.45 4.05 -3.17
C PRO A 205 -30.30 5.55 -2.85
N ARG A 206 -30.04 6.36 -3.89
CA ARG A 206 -29.83 7.81 -3.77
C ARG A 206 -29.85 8.51 -5.12
N LYS A 207 -30.00 9.84 -5.05
CA LYS A 207 -29.63 10.78 -6.12
C LYS A 207 -28.14 11.12 -6.08
N THR A 208 -27.53 11.34 -7.23
CA THR A 208 -26.13 11.80 -7.35
C THR A 208 -25.83 12.39 -8.74
N ASP A 209 -24.61 12.84 -8.98
CA ASP A 209 -24.14 13.27 -10.30
C ASP A 209 -23.37 12.16 -11.00
N GLY A 210 -23.60 11.99 -12.29
CA GLY A 210 -22.92 11.06 -13.17
C GLY A 210 -21.52 11.52 -13.59
N PRO A 211 -20.82 10.68 -14.37
CA PRO A 211 -19.43 10.91 -14.76
C PRO A 211 -19.19 12.17 -15.59
N LYS A 212 -20.23 12.71 -16.26
CA LYS A 212 -20.16 13.96 -17.03
C LYS A 212 -20.89 15.12 -16.32
N GLY A 213 -21.24 14.94 -15.05
CA GLY A 213 -21.98 15.92 -14.25
C GLY A 213 -23.48 15.93 -14.49
N GLU A 214 -24.02 14.95 -15.23
CA GLU A 214 -25.46 14.79 -15.40
C GLU A 214 -26.15 14.32 -14.11
N ALA A 215 -27.39 14.75 -13.86
CA ALA A 215 -28.13 14.28 -12.70
C ALA A 215 -28.54 12.80 -12.84
N ILE A 216 -28.38 12.04 -11.77
CA ILE A 216 -28.85 10.66 -11.61
C ILE A 216 -29.89 10.64 -10.49
N ASP A 217 -31.13 10.29 -10.81
CA ASP A 217 -32.23 10.22 -9.83
C ASP A 217 -32.22 8.93 -9.00
N ASP A 218 -31.77 7.81 -9.57
CA ASP A 218 -31.61 6.54 -8.88
C ASP A 218 -30.32 5.87 -9.33
N LEU A 219 -29.33 5.84 -8.43
CA LEU A 219 -28.02 5.24 -8.69
C LEU A 219 -28.11 3.73 -8.95
N ILE A 220 -29.05 3.01 -8.33
CA ILE A 220 -29.22 1.56 -8.50
C ILE A 220 -29.75 1.27 -9.90
N GLU A 221 -30.81 1.97 -10.31
CA GLU A 221 -31.37 1.82 -11.66
C GLU A 221 -30.38 2.28 -12.74
N TRP A 222 -29.67 3.38 -12.49
CA TRP A 222 -28.63 3.88 -13.41
C TRP A 222 -27.52 2.86 -13.61
N THR A 223 -27.09 2.20 -12.53
CA THR A 223 -26.06 1.15 -12.55
C THR A 223 -26.55 -0.07 -13.33
N ARG A 224 -27.77 -0.52 -13.08
CA ARG A 224 -28.40 -1.65 -13.80
C ARG A 224 -28.37 -1.44 -15.31
N LYS A 225 -28.72 -0.24 -15.77
CA LYS A 225 -28.79 0.12 -17.20
C LYS A 225 -27.41 0.27 -17.88
N ARG A 226 -26.33 0.37 -17.10
CA ARG A 226 -24.97 0.69 -17.59
C ARG A 226 -23.90 -0.28 -17.10
N TRP A 227 -24.34 -1.44 -16.64
CA TRP A 227 -23.50 -2.36 -15.88
C TRP A 227 -22.19 -2.72 -16.58
N ASP A 228 -22.23 -2.98 -17.88
CA ASP A 228 -21.06 -3.37 -18.68
C ASP A 228 -19.87 -2.38 -18.59
N GLY A 229 -20.13 -1.11 -18.30
CA GLY A 229 -19.11 -0.07 -18.14
C GLY A 229 -18.70 0.22 -16.71
N LEU A 230 -19.15 -0.58 -15.73
CA LEU A 230 -19.02 -0.29 -14.30
C LEU A 230 -18.32 -1.39 -13.52
N VAL A 231 -17.86 -1.02 -12.33
CA VAL A 231 -17.30 -1.95 -11.36
C VAL A 231 -17.90 -1.64 -9.98
N LEU A 232 -18.46 -2.65 -9.32
CA LEU A 232 -18.86 -2.59 -7.92
C LEU A 232 -17.73 -3.20 -7.08
N LYS A 233 -17.29 -2.47 -6.05
CA LYS A 233 -16.22 -2.91 -5.15
C LYS A 233 -16.63 -2.62 -3.71
N PRO A 234 -16.29 -3.50 -2.76
CA PRO A 234 -16.40 -3.18 -1.34
C PRO A 234 -15.57 -1.94 -0.99
N GLU A 235 -16.07 -1.12 -0.05
CA GLU A 235 -15.36 0.08 0.39
C GLU A 235 -13.97 -0.25 0.97
N ARG A 236 -13.92 -1.32 1.77
CA ARG A 236 -12.71 -1.93 2.33
C ARG A 236 -12.58 -3.36 1.82
N GLY A 237 -11.36 -3.77 1.50
CA GLY A 237 -11.07 -5.13 1.06
C GLY A 237 -9.76 -5.21 0.28
N TYR A 238 -9.21 -6.42 0.23
CA TYR A 238 -7.97 -6.76 -0.45
C TYR A 238 -8.16 -7.99 -1.35
N SER A 239 -7.26 -8.17 -2.32
CA SER A 239 -7.20 -9.33 -3.21
C SER A 239 -8.46 -9.62 -4.04
N GLY A 240 -9.18 -8.57 -4.45
CA GLY A 240 -10.32 -8.69 -5.38
C GLY A 240 -11.59 -9.32 -4.79
N LYS A 241 -11.60 -9.71 -3.51
CA LYS A 241 -12.79 -10.27 -2.86
C LYS A 241 -13.95 -9.27 -2.90
N GLY A 242 -15.11 -9.75 -3.37
CA GLY A 242 -16.33 -8.94 -3.50
C GLY A 242 -16.35 -7.97 -4.68
N VAL A 243 -15.30 -7.92 -5.51
CA VAL A 243 -15.29 -7.08 -6.72
C VAL A 243 -16.15 -7.72 -7.81
N ARG A 244 -17.08 -6.94 -8.36
CA ARG A 244 -17.91 -7.31 -9.50
C ARG A 244 -17.64 -6.35 -10.65
N VAL A 245 -17.34 -6.89 -11.83
CA VAL A 245 -16.92 -6.13 -13.02
C VAL A 245 -17.94 -6.39 -14.13
N GLY A 246 -18.51 -5.32 -14.69
CA GLY A 246 -19.38 -5.39 -15.86
C GLY A 246 -18.71 -6.06 -17.06
N GLY A 247 -19.50 -6.73 -17.90
CA GLY A 247 -19.00 -7.52 -19.02
C GLY A 247 -18.27 -8.83 -18.64
N VAL A 248 -17.75 -8.94 -17.42
CA VAL A 248 -17.18 -10.21 -16.87
C VAL A 248 -18.23 -10.94 -16.03
N HIS A 249 -18.92 -10.23 -15.15
CA HIS A 249 -20.00 -10.75 -14.33
C HIS A 249 -21.32 -10.29 -14.94
N THR A 250 -21.96 -11.12 -15.76
CA THR A 250 -23.13 -10.68 -16.55
C THR A 250 -24.43 -10.58 -15.75
N ASP A 251 -24.53 -11.24 -14.59
CA ASP A 251 -25.68 -11.10 -13.70
C ASP A 251 -25.57 -9.82 -12.86
N VAL A 252 -26.26 -8.78 -13.32
CA VAL A 252 -26.28 -7.48 -12.64
C VAL A 252 -27.07 -7.51 -11.33
N GLU A 253 -28.13 -8.32 -11.22
CA GLU A 253 -28.92 -8.37 -9.98
C GLU A 253 -28.14 -9.08 -8.87
N GLU A 254 -27.36 -10.12 -9.21
CA GLU A 254 -26.42 -10.73 -8.26
C GLU A 254 -25.38 -9.70 -7.81
N ALA A 255 -24.79 -8.96 -8.75
CA ALA A 255 -23.76 -7.97 -8.43
C ALA A 255 -24.29 -6.83 -7.55
N ILE A 256 -25.49 -6.32 -7.84
CA ILE A 256 -26.18 -5.31 -7.02
C ILE A 256 -26.52 -5.89 -5.64
N GLY A 257 -27.05 -7.11 -5.58
CA GLY A 257 -27.43 -7.76 -4.33
C GLY A 257 -26.25 -7.99 -3.38
N ILE A 258 -25.06 -8.27 -3.92
CA ILE A 258 -23.82 -8.40 -3.12
C ILE A 258 -23.30 -7.04 -2.62
N ALA A 259 -23.56 -5.97 -3.35
CA ALA A 259 -23.02 -4.64 -3.07
C ALA A 259 -23.88 -3.80 -2.11
N LEU A 260 -25.14 -4.19 -1.89
CA LEU A 260 -26.08 -3.57 -0.94
C LEU A 260 -25.99 -4.22 0.44
#